data_AF-A0A653LKC4-F1
#
_entry.id   AF-A0A653LKC4-F1
#
_cell.length_a   1.000
_cell.length_b   1.000
_cell.length_c   1.000
_cell.angle_alpha   90.00
_cell.angle_beta   90.00
_cell.angle_gamma   90.00
#
_symmetry.space_group_name_H-M   'P 1'
#
loop_
_entity.id
_entity.type
_entity.pdbx_description
1 polymer ?
#
loop_
_entity_poly.entity_id
_entity_poly.type
_entity_poly.pdbx_seq_one_letter_code
_entity_poly.pdbx_strand_id
1 'polypeptide(L)'
;MTEPDPYTPGQTAENGRPICGAKKKDGNPCGASPAKGATRCRRHGGNTPQAKGKAKARVTTEKAGRALRNLGYDSEAENINPAEALLRLVSDKYREVAWLRMQVDHIQAGNNPGGTTPLVWGVTGHEFGVGPDGPIDKTTESSDLNIYVRWLHTAEDQLARYASAALKAGVEQRQLDIREAEALIFVGAINSILTALQLTTEQQQLVPTIVPQALRALEGRTA
;
A
#
# COMPACT_ATOMS: atom_id res chain seq x y z
N MET A 1 29.94 -6.27 5.81
CA MET A 1 29.24 -4.99 5.58
C MET A 1 30.28 -3.90 5.68
N THR A 2 30.65 -3.25 4.57
CA THR A 2 31.61 -2.13 4.57
C THR A 2 30.94 -0.90 5.17
N GLU A 3 31.60 -0.23 6.11
CA GLU A 3 31.12 1.04 6.67
C GLU A 3 30.92 2.07 5.54
N PRO A 4 29.84 2.87 5.58
CA PRO A 4 29.57 3.86 4.54
C PRO A 4 30.67 4.92 4.50
N ASP A 5 31.20 5.19 3.30
CA ASP A 5 32.28 6.17 3.10
C ASP A 5 31.86 7.54 3.69
N PRO A 6 32.57 8.04 4.72
CA PRO A 6 32.25 9.30 5.39
C PRO A 6 32.50 10.51 4.49
N TYR A 7 32.99 10.33 3.26
CA TYR A 7 33.21 11.41 2.31
C TYR A 7 32.22 11.44 1.14
N THR A 8 31.11 10.70 1.20
CA THR A 8 30.15 10.60 0.08
C THR A 8 29.47 11.95 -0.25
N PRO A 9 29.27 12.33 -1.53
CA PRO A 9 28.49 13.52 -1.88
C PRO A 9 27.02 13.40 -1.45
N GLY A 10 26.43 14.48 -0.92
CA GLY A 10 25.00 14.50 -0.58
C GLY A 10 24.65 13.84 0.75
N GLN A 11 25.62 13.67 1.64
CA GLN A 11 25.40 13.19 3.00
C GLN A 11 24.49 14.10 3.83
N THR A 12 23.85 13.51 4.83
CA THR A 12 23.10 14.19 5.88
C THR A 12 23.83 14.07 7.21
N ALA A 13 23.83 15.14 8.03
CA ALA A 13 24.25 15.02 9.42
C ALA A 13 23.19 14.27 10.25
N GLU A 14 23.51 13.94 11.50
CA GLU A 14 22.61 13.22 12.42
C GLU A 14 21.24 13.89 12.60
N ASN A 15 21.17 15.22 12.48
CA ASN A 15 19.93 15.98 12.55
C ASN A 15 19.18 16.08 11.20
N GLY A 16 19.52 15.23 10.22
CA GLY A 16 18.88 15.17 8.91
C GLY A 16 19.24 16.31 7.94
N ARG A 17 20.06 17.29 8.35
CA ARG A 17 20.44 18.40 7.44
C ARG A 17 21.47 17.94 6.40
N PRO A 18 21.35 18.33 5.12
CA PRO A 18 22.35 18.01 4.11
C PRO A 18 23.67 18.74 4.39
N ILE A 19 24.78 18.02 4.28
CA ILE A 19 26.13 18.53 4.46
C ILE A 19 26.98 18.29 3.21
N CYS A 20 28.07 19.05 3.11
CA CYS A 20 29.01 18.92 2.02
C CYS A 20 29.71 17.55 2.02
N GLY A 21 30.10 17.02 3.17
CA GLY A 21 30.73 15.70 3.29
C GLY A 21 32.11 15.57 2.61
N ALA A 22 32.70 16.65 2.07
CA ALA A 22 34.01 16.53 1.41
C ALA A 22 35.13 16.42 2.44
N LYS A 23 36.17 15.63 2.15
CA LYS A 23 37.34 15.50 3.03
C LYS A 23 38.07 16.84 3.15
N LYS A 24 38.15 17.36 4.37
CA LYS A 24 38.95 18.55 4.69
C LYS A 24 40.44 18.18 4.86
N LYS A 25 41.30 19.19 4.97
CA LYS A 25 42.74 19.02 5.25
C LYS A 25 43.02 18.35 6.60
N ASP A 26 42.14 18.55 7.58
CA ASP A 26 42.21 17.94 8.92
C ASP A 26 41.70 16.49 8.95
N GLY A 27 41.38 15.89 7.79
CA GLY A 27 40.88 14.53 7.67
C GLY A 27 39.38 14.39 7.93
N ASN A 28 38.71 15.39 8.51
CA ASN A 28 37.30 15.30 8.87
C ASN A 28 36.36 15.69 7.70
N PRO A 29 35.12 15.18 7.64
CA PRO A 29 34.16 15.59 6.62
C PRO A 29 33.71 17.04 6.79
N CYS A 30 33.44 17.72 5.68
CA CYS A 30 32.98 19.10 5.69
C CYS A 30 31.50 19.21 6.09
N GLY A 31 31.22 19.79 7.25
CA GLY A 31 29.85 20.04 7.74
C GLY A 31 29.13 21.24 7.13
N ALA A 32 29.72 21.95 6.16
CA ALA A 32 29.09 23.11 5.53
C ALA A 32 27.91 22.70 4.63
N SER A 33 26.86 23.52 4.57
CA SER A 33 25.72 23.25 3.68
C SER A 33 26.14 23.23 2.20
N PRO A 34 25.57 22.33 1.38
CA PRO A 34 25.76 22.35 -0.05
C PRO A 34 25.31 23.67 -0.70
N ALA A 35 25.90 24.01 -1.84
CA ALA A 35 25.35 25.09 -2.66
C ALA A 35 23.95 24.69 -3.18
N LYS A 36 23.08 25.66 -3.47
CA LYS A 36 21.68 25.42 -3.88
C LYS A 36 21.60 24.42 -5.05
N GLY A 37 20.96 23.26 -4.82
CA GLY A 37 20.82 22.16 -5.79
C GLY A 37 22.07 21.31 -6.02
N ALA A 38 23.20 21.62 -5.38
CA ALA A 38 24.43 20.85 -5.44
C ALA A 38 24.55 19.87 -4.26
N THR A 39 25.49 18.93 -4.36
CA THR A 39 25.80 17.94 -3.31
C THR A 39 27.02 18.31 -2.46
N ARG A 40 27.72 19.41 -2.81
CA ARG A 40 28.91 19.93 -2.12
C ARG A 40 28.77 21.44 -1.90
N CYS A 41 29.50 21.98 -0.92
CA CYS A 41 29.51 23.42 -0.66
C CYS A 41 30.29 24.18 -1.73
N ARG A 42 30.18 25.52 -1.75
CA ARG A 42 30.87 26.38 -2.72
C ARG A 42 32.39 26.20 -2.74
N ARG A 43 33.00 25.92 -1.58
CA ARG A 43 34.46 25.73 -1.42
C ARG A 43 34.97 24.36 -1.90
N HIS A 44 34.09 23.35 -1.94
CA HIS A 44 34.42 22.00 -2.37
C HIS A 44 33.72 21.66 -3.70
N GLY A 45 33.74 22.62 -4.63
CA GLY A 45 33.32 22.41 -6.02
C GLY A 45 31.83 22.61 -6.32
N GLY A 46 31.00 22.96 -5.32
CA GLY A 46 29.57 23.20 -5.54
C GLY A 46 29.24 24.43 -6.40
N ASN A 47 30.24 25.29 -6.68
CA ASN A 47 30.08 26.50 -7.51
C ASN A 47 30.68 26.37 -8.92
N THR A 48 31.23 25.21 -9.28
CA THR A 48 31.81 25.01 -10.62
C THR A 48 30.72 25.05 -11.70
N PRO A 49 31.03 25.44 -12.95
CA PRO A 49 30.05 25.44 -14.04
C PRO A 49 29.36 24.08 -14.22
N GLN A 50 30.11 22.99 -14.12
CA GLN A 50 29.58 21.63 -14.20
C GLN A 50 28.64 21.30 -13.04
N ALA A 51 29.00 21.67 -11.80
CA ALA A 51 28.15 21.46 -10.63
C ALA A 51 26.86 22.28 -10.71
N LYS A 52 26.93 23.53 -11.20
CA LYS A 52 25.76 24.38 -11.45
C LYS A 52 24.85 23.80 -12.54
N GLY A 53 25.42 23.29 -13.63
CA GLY A 53 24.67 22.62 -14.70
C GLY A 53 23.90 21.41 -14.17
N LYS A 54 24.59 20.52 -13.43
CA LYS A 54 23.96 19.34 -12.79
C LYS A 54 22.93 19.73 -11.73
N ALA A 55 23.20 20.76 -10.93
CA ALA A 55 22.26 21.27 -9.93
C ALA A 55 20.98 21.83 -10.58
N LYS A 56 21.13 22.60 -11.67
CA LYS A 56 20.01 23.11 -12.46
C LYS A 56 19.20 21.96 -13.04
N ALA A 57 19.86 20.95 -13.62
CA ALA A 57 19.19 19.77 -14.14
C ALA A 57 18.36 19.05 -13.06
N ARG A 58 18.95 18.75 -11.88
CA ARG A 58 18.23 18.11 -10.76
C ARG A 58 17.02 18.92 -10.30
N VAL A 59 17.18 20.22 -10.09
CA VAL A 59 16.08 21.10 -9.67
C VAL A 59 14.97 21.14 -10.72
N THR A 60 15.31 21.16 -12.02
CA THR A 60 14.34 21.09 -13.11
C THR A 60 13.62 19.74 -13.11
N THR A 61 14.34 18.62 -12.98
CA THR A 61 13.75 17.28 -12.90
C THR A 61 12.83 17.13 -11.69
N GLU A 62 13.24 17.61 -10.51
CA GLU A 62 12.38 17.58 -9.32
C GLU A 62 11.14 18.46 -9.47
N LYS A 63 11.25 19.63 -10.10
CA LYS A 63 10.10 20.50 -10.38
C LYS A 63 9.15 19.84 -11.38
N ALA A 64 9.70 19.23 -12.44
CA ALA A 64 8.92 18.47 -13.41
C ALA A 64 8.21 17.28 -12.74
N GLY A 65 8.92 16.51 -11.91
CA GLY A 65 8.33 15.41 -11.15
C GLY A 65 7.23 15.85 -10.17
N ARG A 66 7.41 16.98 -9.48
CA ARG A 66 6.34 17.58 -8.65
C ARG A 66 5.13 18.02 -9.48
N ALA A 67 5.37 18.64 -10.64
CA ALA A 67 4.28 19.06 -11.53
C ALA A 67 3.51 17.86 -12.09
N LEU A 68 4.22 16.79 -12.48
CA LEU A 68 3.62 15.54 -12.93
C LEU A 68 2.77 14.88 -11.84
N ARG A 69 3.28 14.80 -10.60
CA ARG A 69 2.50 14.28 -9.47
C ARG A 69 1.26 15.11 -9.17
N ASN A 70 1.36 16.44 -9.24
CA ASN A 70 0.19 17.32 -9.08
C ASN A 70 -0.86 17.12 -10.18
N LEU A 71 -0.45 16.63 -11.36
CA LEU A 71 -1.34 16.26 -12.46
C LEU A 71 -1.80 14.79 -12.39
N GLY A 72 -1.50 14.08 -11.29
CA GLY A 72 -1.85 12.67 -11.09
C GLY A 72 -0.94 11.67 -11.80
N TYR A 73 0.15 12.13 -12.44
CA TYR A 73 1.17 11.25 -13.00
C TYR A 73 2.18 10.91 -11.92
N ASP A 74 2.02 9.73 -11.34
CA ASP A 74 3.01 9.14 -10.45
C ASP A 74 3.73 8.01 -11.19
N SER A 75 4.99 8.25 -11.56
CA SER A 75 5.83 7.25 -12.23
C SER A 75 6.19 6.06 -11.33
N GLU A 76 5.98 6.21 -10.02
CA GLU A 76 6.14 5.15 -9.03
C GLU A 76 4.80 4.55 -8.60
N ALA A 77 3.67 5.04 -9.13
CA ALA A 77 2.39 4.40 -8.87
C ALA A 77 2.45 2.99 -9.43
N GLU A 78 2.24 2.04 -8.52
CA GLU A 78 2.09 0.64 -8.85
C GLU A 78 1.00 0.52 -9.92
N ASN A 79 1.30 -0.21 -11.00
CA ASN A 79 0.31 -0.50 -12.04
C ASN A 79 -0.67 -1.53 -11.47
N ILE A 80 -1.64 -1.03 -10.70
CA ILE A 80 -2.63 -1.85 -10.03
C ILE A 80 -3.71 -2.21 -11.05
N ASN A 81 -3.92 -3.51 -11.25
CA ASN A 81 -5.08 -4.00 -11.99
C ASN A 81 -6.36 -3.58 -11.25
N PRO A 82 -7.28 -2.81 -11.87
CA PRO A 82 -8.48 -2.32 -11.19
C PRO A 82 -9.36 -3.43 -10.63
N ALA A 83 -9.42 -4.59 -11.30
CA ALA A 83 -10.18 -5.74 -10.84
C ALA A 83 -9.58 -6.34 -9.57
N GLU A 84 -8.24 -6.44 -9.52
CA GLU A 84 -7.51 -6.91 -8.34
C GLU A 84 -7.65 -5.92 -7.17
N ALA A 85 -7.54 -4.62 -7.45
CA ALA A 85 -7.74 -3.57 -6.45
C ALA A 85 -9.12 -3.67 -5.79
N LEU A 86 -10.16 -3.89 -6.61
CA LEU A 86 -11.53 -3.97 -6.15
C LEU A 86 -11.77 -5.23 -5.31
N LEU A 87 -11.20 -6.39 -5.70
CA LEU A 87 -11.27 -7.60 -4.89
C LEU A 87 -10.53 -7.48 -3.56
N ARG A 88 -9.37 -6.80 -3.57
CA ARG A 88 -8.63 -6.49 -2.34
C ARG A 88 -9.48 -5.63 -1.42
N LEU A 89 -10.14 -4.60 -1.97
CA LEU A 89 -11.02 -3.72 -1.22
C LEU A 89 -12.22 -4.47 -0.60
N VAL A 90 -12.86 -5.38 -1.33
CA VAL A 90 -13.93 -6.25 -0.80
C VAL A 90 -13.39 -7.10 0.35
N SER A 91 -12.22 -7.73 0.18
CA SER A 91 -11.61 -8.57 1.21
C SER A 91 -11.25 -7.78 2.47
N ASP A 92 -10.68 -6.59 2.32
CA ASP A 92 -10.32 -5.72 3.44
C ASP A 92 -11.56 -5.17 4.16
N LYS A 93 -12.64 -4.89 3.44
CA LYS A 93 -13.91 -4.50 4.08
C LYS A 93 -14.58 -5.66 4.79
N TYR A 94 -14.54 -6.86 4.24
CA TYR A 94 -15.05 -8.05 4.92
C TYR A 94 -14.35 -8.26 6.28
N ARG A 95 -13.02 -8.10 6.31
CA ARG A 95 -12.23 -8.19 7.55
C ARG A 95 -12.62 -7.12 8.57
N GLU A 96 -12.84 -5.88 8.13
CA GLU A 96 -13.32 -4.80 9.01
C GLU A 96 -14.70 -5.11 9.59
N VAL A 97 -15.65 -5.56 8.77
CA VAL A 97 -16.99 -5.97 9.23
C VAL A 97 -16.90 -7.11 10.25
N ALA A 98 -16.06 -8.12 10.00
CA ALA A 98 -15.87 -9.23 10.93
C ALA A 98 -15.34 -8.75 12.30
N TRP A 99 -14.34 -7.87 12.30
CA TRP A 99 -13.81 -7.28 13.53
C TRP A 99 -14.85 -6.43 14.27
N LEU A 100 -15.61 -5.60 13.55
CA LEU A 100 -16.66 -4.78 14.14
C LEU A 100 -17.78 -5.62 14.76
N ARG A 101 -18.15 -6.75 14.13
CA ARG A 101 -19.12 -7.70 14.71
C ARG A 101 -18.62 -8.27 16.02
N MET A 102 -17.36 -8.72 16.08
CA MET A 102 -16.77 -9.18 17.35
C MET A 102 -16.83 -8.11 18.44
N GLN A 103 -16.56 -6.85 18.08
CA GLN A 103 -16.63 -5.74 19.04
C GLN A 103 -18.06 -5.47 19.50
N VAL A 104 -19.06 -5.57 18.60
CA VAL A 104 -20.48 -5.46 18.95
C VAL A 104 -20.93 -6.63 19.84
N ASP A 105 -20.44 -7.85 19.61
CA ASP A 105 -20.74 -9.00 20.47
C ASP A 105 -20.16 -8.80 21.87
N HIS A 106 -18.95 -8.26 21.99
CA HIS A 106 -18.35 -7.91 23.29
C HIS A 106 -19.20 -6.88 24.07
N ILE A 107 -19.82 -5.93 23.36
CA ILE A 107 -20.73 -4.94 23.93
C ILE A 107 -22.01 -5.63 24.45
N GLN A 108 -22.62 -6.48 23.62
CA GLN A 108 -23.84 -7.20 23.98
C GLN A 108 -23.62 -8.19 25.14
N ALA A 109 -22.42 -8.74 25.28
CA ALA A 109 -22.05 -9.60 26.41
C ALA A 109 -21.92 -8.85 27.76
N GLY A 110 -22.13 -7.53 27.79
CA GLY A 110 -22.14 -6.74 29.03
C GLY A 110 -20.76 -6.24 29.47
N ASN A 111 -19.72 -6.35 28.63
CA ASN A 111 -18.37 -5.85 28.93
C ASN A 111 -18.20 -4.34 28.68
N ASN A 112 -19.31 -3.59 28.69
CA ASN A 112 -19.33 -2.15 28.45
C ASN A 112 -19.61 -1.35 29.73
N PRO A 113 -19.14 -0.09 29.84
CA PRO A 113 -19.45 0.78 30.97
C PRO A 113 -20.94 1.10 31.18
N GLY A 114 -21.84 0.67 30.27
CA GLY A 114 -23.29 0.93 30.28
C GLY A 114 -24.19 -0.33 30.32
N GLY A 115 -23.64 -1.52 30.57
CA GLY A 115 -24.40 -2.79 30.63
C GLY A 115 -24.64 -3.47 29.27
N THR A 116 -25.65 -4.36 29.19
CA THR A 116 -25.98 -5.24 28.04
C THR A 116 -26.61 -4.49 26.85
N THR A 117 -26.75 -3.17 26.90
CA THR A 117 -27.44 -2.40 25.86
C THR A 117 -26.44 -1.76 24.88
N PRO A 118 -26.78 -1.61 23.58
CA PRO A 118 -25.92 -0.95 22.60
C PRO A 118 -25.86 0.58 22.78
N LEU A 119 -26.51 1.12 23.82
CA LEU A 119 -26.45 2.53 24.16
C LEU A 119 -25.26 2.75 25.10
N VAL A 120 -24.43 3.74 24.79
CA VAL A 120 -23.38 4.20 25.70
C VAL A 120 -23.77 5.56 26.23
N TRP A 121 -23.77 5.69 27.57
CA TRP A 121 -23.89 6.97 28.24
C TRP A 121 -22.54 7.68 28.19
N GLY A 122 -22.53 8.93 27.72
CA GLY A 122 -21.32 9.74 27.64
C GLY A 122 -21.63 11.22 27.50
N VAL A 123 -20.60 12.05 27.73
CA VAL A 123 -20.66 13.50 27.51
C VAL A 123 -20.80 13.76 26.01
N THR A 124 -21.90 14.37 25.61
CA THR A 124 -22.20 14.73 24.23
C THR A 124 -22.03 16.21 23.94
N GLY A 125 -21.82 17.03 24.98
CA GLY A 125 -21.49 18.44 24.84
C GLY A 125 -20.91 19.03 26.12
N HIS A 126 -20.04 20.02 25.95
CA HIS A 126 -19.51 20.84 27.05
C HIS A 126 -19.61 22.30 26.64
N GLU A 127 -20.42 23.06 27.36
CA GLU A 127 -20.56 24.51 27.18
C GLU A 127 -19.79 25.22 28.30
N PHE A 128 -18.73 25.93 27.92
CA PHE A 128 -17.94 26.75 28.85
C PHE A 128 -17.87 28.19 28.33
N GLY A 129 -18.31 29.16 29.14
CA GLY A 129 -18.28 30.57 28.74
C GLY A 129 -19.11 31.46 29.65
N VAL A 130 -19.51 32.62 29.14
CA VAL A 130 -20.41 33.54 29.84
C VAL A 130 -21.66 33.72 29.00
N GLY A 131 -22.79 33.25 29.53
CA GLY A 131 -24.10 33.41 28.93
C GLY A 131 -24.83 34.66 29.46
N PRO A 132 -26.09 34.86 29.03
CA PRO A 132 -26.92 35.99 29.45
C PRO A 132 -27.09 36.09 30.98
N ASP A 133 -27.01 34.96 31.68
CA ASP A 133 -27.23 34.83 33.12
C ASP A 133 -25.93 34.64 33.93
N GLY A 134 -24.75 34.78 33.30
CA GLY A 134 -23.44 34.65 33.96
C GLY A 134 -22.58 33.49 33.45
N PRO A 135 -21.53 33.09 34.20
CA PRO A 135 -20.64 32.00 33.81
C PRO A 135 -21.41 30.68 33.66
N ILE A 136 -21.31 30.06 32.50
CA ILE A 136 -21.86 28.74 32.19
C ILE A 136 -20.69 27.76 32.12
N ASP A 137 -20.79 26.71 32.92
CA ASP A 137 -19.98 25.50 32.83
C ASP A 137 -20.95 24.31 32.87
N LYS A 138 -21.38 23.85 31.69
CA LYS A 138 -22.45 22.87 31.54
C LYS A 138 -22.00 21.69 30.69
N THR A 139 -21.96 20.53 31.34
CA THR A 139 -21.79 19.23 30.68
C THR A 139 -23.16 18.66 30.35
N THR A 140 -23.39 18.31 29.09
CA THR A 140 -24.59 17.59 28.63
C THR A 140 -24.21 16.13 28.36
N GLU A 141 -24.93 15.21 28.98
CA GLU A 141 -24.78 13.78 28.78
C GLU A 141 -26.06 13.21 28.13
N SER A 142 -25.91 12.35 27.14
CA SER A 142 -27.03 11.67 26.49
C SER A 142 -26.65 10.25 26.09
N SER A 143 -27.64 9.36 26.02
CA SER A 143 -27.47 8.03 25.44
C SER A 143 -27.52 8.11 23.92
N ASP A 144 -26.44 7.72 23.23
CA ASP A 144 -26.41 7.52 21.78
C ASP A 144 -25.99 6.06 21.47
N LEU A 145 -26.21 5.63 20.24
CA LEU A 145 -25.78 4.34 19.74
C LEU A 145 -24.26 4.22 19.86
N ASN A 146 -23.79 3.09 20.37
CA ASN A 146 -22.36 2.82 20.46
C ASN A 146 -21.69 3.02 19.09
N ILE A 147 -20.56 3.72 19.09
CA ILE A 147 -19.82 4.08 17.88
C ILE A 147 -19.48 2.85 17.01
N TYR A 148 -19.19 1.70 17.63
CA TYR A 148 -18.91 0.45 16.93
C TYR A 148 -20.13 -0.10 16.19
N VAL A 149 -21.34 0.05 16.74
CA VAL A 149 -22.58 -0.35 16.05
C VAL A 149 -22.84 0.56 14.85
N ARG A 150 -22.62 1.87 15.01
CA ARG A 150 -22.75 2.84 13.90
C ARG A 150 -21.72 2.56 12.79
N TRP A 151 -20.48 2.28 13.16
CA TRP A 151 -19.42 1.92 12.21
C TRP A 151 -19.71 0.59 11.54
N LEU A 152 -20.25 -0.40 12.26
CA LEU A 152 -20.62 -1.69 11.70
C LEU A 152 -21.63 -1.51 10.56
N HIS A 153 -22.74 -0.79 10.78
CA HIS A 153 -23.73 -0.56 9.73
C HIS A 153 -23.10 0.14 8.51
N THR A 154 -22.24 1.13 8.75
CA THR A 154 -21.54 1.85 7.67
C THR A 154 -20.62 0.92 6.88
N ALA A 155 -19.88 0.06 7.56
CA ALA A 155 -18.97 -0.91 6.95
C ALA A 155 -19.73 -1.99 6.17
N GLU A 156 -20.86 -2.46 6.68
CA GLU A 156 -21.74 -3.43 5.99
C GLU A 156 -22.32 -2.84 4.69
N ASP A 157 -22.78 -1.58 4.72
CA ASP A 157 -23.24 -0.86 3.53
C ASP A 157 -22.12 -0.71 2.48
N GLN A 158 -20.91 -0.36 2.92
CA GLN A 158 -19.76 -0.24 2.03
C GLN A 158 -19.37 -1.58 1.41
N LEU A 159 -19.33 -2.65 2.21
CA LEU A 159 -19.04 -3.99 1.74
C LEU A 159 -20.05 -4.44 0.68
N ALA A 160 -21.35 -4.23 0.91
CA ALA A 160 -22.40 -4.56 -0.05
C ALA A 160 -22.24 -3.80 -1.38
N ARG A 161 -21.86 -2.51 -1.31
CA ARG A 161 -21.58 -1.69 -2.49
C ARG A 161 -20.36 -2.17 -3.26
N TYR A 162 -19.26 -2.49 -2.58
CA TYR A 162 -18.03 -2.98 -3.24
C TYR A 162 -18.23 -4.36 -3.85
N ALA A 163 -18.91 -5.27 -3.16
CA ALA A 163 -19.26 -6.58 -3.69
C ALA A 163 -20.15 -6.44 -4.94
N SER A 164 -21.17 -5.58 -4.88
CA SER A 164 -22.04 -5.29 -6.03
C SER A 164 -21.25 -4.69 -7.20
N ALA A 165 -20.29 -3.81 -6.94
CA ALA A 165 -19.43 -3.23 -7.98
C ALA A 165 -18.54 -4.30 -8.62
N ALA A 166 -17.96 -5.21 -7.83
CA ALA A 166 -17.12 -6.29 -8.34
C ALA A 166 -17.90 -7.25 -9.25
N LEU A 167 -19.12 -7.63 -8.85
CA LEU A 167 -20.01 -8.46 -9.65
C LEU A 167 -20.41 -7.77 -10.95
N LYS A 168 -20.82 -6.49 -10.89
CA LYS A 168 -21.19 -5.69 -12.08
C LYS A 168 -20.03 -5.49 -13.05
N ALA A 169 -18.81 -5.36 -12.53
CA ALA A 169 -17.61 -5.23 -13.34
C ALA A 169 -17.18 -6.57 -13.99
N GLY A 170 -17.88 -7.67 -13.71
CA GLY A 170 -17.57 -8.99 -14.30
C GLY A 170 -16.21 -9.53 -13.87
N VAL A 171 -15.74 -9.13 -12.68
CA VAL A 171 -14.38 -9.46 -12.22
C VAL A 171 -14.15 -10.97 -12.15
N GLU A 172 -15.15 -11.73 -11.71
CA GLU A 172 -15.08 -13.19 -11.62
C GLU A 172 -14.91 -13.83 -13.00
N GLN A 173 -15.74 -13.43 -13.98
CA GLN A 173 -15.59 -13.91 -15.35
C GLN A 173 -14.21 -13.56 -15.91
N ARG A 174 -13.74 -12.33 -15.68
CA ARG A 174 -12.41 -11.92 -16.14
C ARG A 174 -11.29 -12.74 -15.51
N GLN A 175 -11.40 -13.13 -14.24
CA GLN A 175 -10.42 -14.01 -13.59
C GLN A 175 -10.45 -15.43 -14.15
N LEU A 176 -11.64 -15.96 -14.46
CA LEU A 176 -11.77 -17.25 -15.14
C LEU A 176 -11.13 -17.19 -16.53
N ASP A 177 -11.44 -16.16 -17.32
CA ASP A 177 -10.85 -15.97 -18.66
C ASP A 177 -9.31 -15.92 -18.61
N ILE A 178 -8.74 -15.23 -17.61
CA ILE A 178 -7.29 -15.15 -17.42
C ILE A 178 -6.72 -16.53 -17.07
N ARG A 179 -7.34 -17.26 -16.14
CA ARG A 179 -6.88 -18.60 -15.76
C ARG A 179 -6.99 -19.60 -16.91
N GLU A 180 -8.06 -19.52 -17.71
CA GLU A 180 -8.23 -20.33 -18.92
C GLU A 180 -7.15 -20.01 -19.95
N ALA A 181 -6.86 -18.72 -20.18
CA ALA A 181 -5.79 -18.31 -21.08
C ALA A 181 -4.41 -18.81 -20.60
N GLU A 182 -4.13 -18.73 -19.30
CA GLU A 182 -2.91 -19.28 -18.70
C GLU A 182 -2.82 -20.80 -18.86
N ALA A 183 -3.93 -21.52 -18.64
CA ALA A 183 -4.00 -22.97 -18.84
C ALA A 183 -3.71 -23.36 -20.30
N LEU A 184 -4.25 -22.60 -21.27
CA LEU A 184 -3.97 -22.81 -22.69
C LEU A 184 -2.49 -22.58 -23.03
N ILE A 185 -1.88 -21.52 -22.48
CA ILE A 185 -0.43 -21.25 -22.64
C ILE A 185 0.39 -22.40 -22.05
N PHE A 186 0.04 -22.86 -20.85
CA PHE A 186 0.71 -23.97 -20.18
C PHE A 186 0.64 -25.27 -20.98
N VAL A 187 -0.55 -25.63 -21.49
CA VAL A 187 -0.74 -26.80 -22.36
C VAL A 187 0.06 -26.65 -23.66
N GLY A 188 0.04 -25.47 -24.28
CA GLY A 188 0.84 -25.17 -25.46
C GLY A 188 2.33 -25.39 -25.23
N ALA A 189 2.86 -24.91 -24.11
CA ALA A 189 4.27 -25.09 -23.72
C ALA A 189 4.62 -26.58 -23.55
N ILE A 190 3.77 -27.37 -22.89
CA ILE A 190 3.97 -28.83 -22.77
C ILE A 190 4.06 -29.47 -24.16
N ASN A 191 3.11 -29.17 -25.06
CA ASN A 191 3.10 -29.73 -26.40
C ASN A 191 4.33 -29.31 -27.22
N SER A 192 4.79 -28.07 -27.10
CA SER A 192 6.03 -27.61 -27.73
C SER A 192 7.26 -28.37 -27.22
N ILE A 193 7.36 -28.62 -25.91
CA ILE A 193 8.45 -29.41 -25.32
C ILE A 193 8.42 -30.84 -25.85
N LEU A 194 7.25 -31.50 -25.80
CA LEU A 194 7.11 -32.88 -26.28
C LEU A 194 7.44 -33.02 -27.76
N THR A 195 7.07 -32.02 -28.57
CA THR A 195 7.42 -31.95 -30.00
C THR A 195 8.94 -31.80 -30.18
N ALA A 196 9.58 -30.92 -29.41
CA ALA A 196 11.02 -30.68 -29.50
C ALA A 196 11.86 -31.89 -29.05
N LEU A 197 11.32 -32.74 -28.17
CA LEU A 197 11.98 -33.96 -27.70
C LEU A 197 12.02 -35.10 -28.74
N GLN A 198 11.32 -34.96 -29.88
CA GLN A 198 11.33 -35.94 -30.98
C GLN A 198 11.07 -37.39 -30.52
N LEU A 199 10.03 -37.57 -29.72
CA LEU A 199 9.65 -38.87 -29.13
C LEU A 199 9.37 -39.93 -30.21
N THR A 200 9.76 -41.18 -29.95
CA THR A 200 9.39 -42.32 -30.81
C THR A 200 7.88 -42.57 -30.79
N THR A 201 7.37 -43.32 -31.77
CA THR A 201 5.94 -43.66 -31.87
C THR A 201 5.42 -44.33 -30.59
N GLU A 202 6.20 -45.24 -30.00
CA GLU A 202 5.85 -45.93 -28.76
C GLU A 202 5.84 -44.97 -27.56
N GLN A 203 6.77 -44.01 -27.50
CA GLN A 203 6.82 -43.00 -26.44
C GLN A 203 5.66 -42.00 -26.55
N GLN A 204 5.26 -41.61 -27.77
CA GLN A 204 4.13 -40.71 -28.00
C GLN A 204 2.80 -41.33 -27.54
N GLN A 205 2.62 -42.65 -27.69
CA GLN A 205 1.42 -43.35 -27.22
C GLN A 205 1.24 -43.29 -25.70
N LEU A 206 2.33 -43.10 -24.94
CA LEU A 206 2.28 -43.00 -23.47
C LEU A 206 1.94 -41.59 -22.98
N VAL A 207 2.11 -40.56 -23.82
CA VAL A 207 1.90 -39.15 -23.45
C VAL A 207 0.50 -38.85 -22.89
N PRO A 208 -0.62 -39.30 -23.51
CA PRO A 208 -1.97 -39.03 -23.02
C PRO A 208 -2.27 -39.66 -21.65
N THR A 209 -1.46 -40.64 -21.22
CA THR A 209 -1.62 -41.30 -19.92
C THR A 209 -0.70 -40.69 -18.87
N ILE A 210 0.58 -40.50 -19.18
CA ILE A 210 1.59 -40.04 -18.23
C ILE A 210 1.40 -38.57 -17.86
N VAL A 211 1.14 -37.69 -18.84
CA VAL A 211 1.03 -36.25 -18.59
C VAL A 211 -0.14 -35.93 -17.65
N PRO A 212 -1.38 -36.43 -17.88
CA PRO A 212 -2.48 -36.18 -16.93
C PRO A 212 -2.28 -36.83 -15.55
N GLN A 213 -1.55 -37.95 -15.48
CA GLN A 213 -1.22 -38.56 -14.19
C GLN A 213 -0.25 -37.69 -13.39
N ALA A 214 0.76 -37.12 -14.05
CA ALA A 214 1.72 -36.20 -13.45
C ALA A 214 1.05 -34.90 -12.98
N LEU A 215 0.14 -34.33 -13.78
CA LEU A 215 -0.59 -33.10 -13.43
C LEU A 215 -1.51 -33.31 -12.21
N ARG A 216 -2.27 -34.40 -12.17
CA ARG A 216 -3.11 -34.73 -11.00
C ARG A 216 -2.29 -34.96 -9.73
N ALA A 217 -1.09 -35.53 -9.86
CA ALA A 217 -0.18 -35.71 -8.74
C ALA A 217 0.43 -34.39 -8.20
N LEU A 218 0.35 -33.28 -8.96
CA LEU A 218 0.71 -31.95 -8.50
C LEU A 218 -0.46 -31.32 -7.72
N GLU A 219 -1.68 -31.39 -8.24
CA GLU A 219 -2.89 -30.85 -7.58
C GLU A 219 -3.13 -31.48 -6.19
N GLY A 220 -2.92 -32.79 -6.07
CA GLY A 220 -3.06 -33.50 -4.79
C GLY A 220 -1.96 -33.23 -3.76
N ARG A 221 -0.89 -32.52 -4.12
CA ARG A 221 0.19 -32.11 -3.18
C ARG A 221 0.03 -30.69 -2.64
N THR A 222 -0.87 -29.91 -3.23
CA THR A 222 -1.11 -28.51 -2.90
C THR A 222 -2.31 -28.28 -1.97
N ALA A 223 -2.96 -29.36 -1.50
CA ALA A 223 -3.97 -29.35 -0.44
C ALA A 223 -3.36 -29.84 0.88
#